data_AF-W9KLD1-F1
#
_entry.id   AF-W9KLD1-F1
#
_cell.length_a   1.000
_cell.length_b   1.000
_cell.length_c   1.000
_cell.angle_alpha   90.00
_cell.angle_beta   90.00
_cell.angle_gamma   90.00
#
_symmetry.space_group_name_H-M   'P 1'
#
loop_
_entity.id
_entity.type
_entity.pdbx_description
1 polymer ?
#
loop_
_entity_poly.entity_id
_entity_poly.type
_entity_poly.pdbx_seq_one_letter_code
_entity_poly.pdbx_strand_id
1 'polypeptide(L)'
;MPKDPRAPQKIRDKTISHLRFNDIADYYNIKKLAKLSTGKIDLILKKEVDFFIIPRIIDEMSTSNRDAVLRSLIVSATARYIEELTSSQVLPTIDLEHHVTIEILEACGERIQQLINTVANINNAMELLKNTQKCRNCTKEFGCYLQEPSFGSGEGSPYVLRCSGCLCRH
;
A
#
# COMPACT_ATOMS: atom_id res chain seq x y z
N MET A 1 -1.43 -26.81 -9.90
CA MET A 1 -2.88 -26.58 -10.08
C MET A 1 -3.08 -25.50 -11.13
N PRO A 2 -3.93 -25.69 -12.17
CA PRO A 2 -4.21 -24.63 -13.12
C PRO A 2 -5.02 -23.52 -12.44
N LYS A 3 -4.62 -22.25 -12.60
CA LYS A 3 -5.40 -21.10 -12.11
C LYS A 3 -6.70 -21.00 -12.92
N ASP A 4 -7.85 -20.85 -12.25
CA ASP A 4 -9.16 -20.66 -12.92
C ASP A 4 -9.09 -19.41 -13.82
N PRO A 5 -9.26 -19.52 -15.15
CA PRO A 5 -9.17 -18.38 -16.07
C PRO A 5 -10.25 -17.32 -15.84
N ARG A 6 -11.29 -17.62 -15.05
CA ARG A 6 -12.35 -16.66 -14.66
C ARG A 6 -12.09 -15.95 -13.33
N ALA A 7 -11.03 -16.32 -12.60
CA ALA A 7 -10.70 -15.71 -11.33
C ALA A 7 -10.53 -14.17 -11.40
N PRO A 8 -9.86 -13.59 -12.43
CA PRO A 8 -9.73 -12.14 -12.53
C PRO A 8 -11.09 -11.43 -12.67
N GLN A 9 -12.00 -11.99 -13.48
CA GLN A 9 -13.34 -11.42 -13.65
C GLN A 9 -14.14 -11.41 -12.35
N LYS A 10 -14.12 -12.53 -11.61
CA LYS A 10 -14.82 -12.63 -10.32
C LYS A 10 -14.31 -11.61 -9.28
N ILE A 11 -13.00 -11.35 -9.26
CA ILE A 11 -12.40 -10.34 -8.38
C ILE A 11 -12.89 -8.95 -8.78
N ARG A 12 -12.87 -8.63 -10.08
CA ARG A 12 -13.36 -7.35 -10.61
C ARG A 12 -14.82 -7.08 -10.25
N ASP A 13 -15.71 -8.04 -10.49
CA ASP A 13 -17.13 -7.90 -10.19
C ASP A 13 -17.40 -7.73 -8.68
N LYS A 14 -16.61 -8.40 -7.84
CA LYS A 14 -16.67 -8.26 -6.39
C LYS A 14 -16.23 -6.88 -5.91
N THR A 15 -15.18 -6.30 -6.50
CA THR A 15 -14.73 -4.95 -6.16
C THR A 15 -15.80 -3.91 -6.48
N ILE A 16 -16.41 -3.99 -7.66
CA ILE A 16 -17.51 -3.09 -8.04
C ILE A 16 -18.71 -3.25 -7.11
N SER A 17 -19.04 -4.48 -6.72
CA SER A 17 -20.11 -4.73 -5.73
C SER A 17 -19.81 -4.03 -4.40
N HIS A 18 -18.57 -4.09 -3.91
CA HIS A 18 -18.17 -3.42 -2.67
C HIS A 18 -18.20 -1.89 -2.77
N LEU A 19 -17.86 -1.31 -3.93
CA LEU A 19 -17.99 0.13 -4.17
C LEU A 19 -19.45 0.58 -4.09
N ARG A 20 -20.37 -0.15 -4.74
CA ARG A 20 -21.80 0.14 -4.66
C ARG A 20 -22.37 0.00 -3.26
N PHE A 21 -21.93 -1.01 -2.50
CA PHE A 21 -22.31 -1.12 -1.09
C PHE A 21 -21.75 0.03 -0.25
N ASN A 22 -20.57 0.55 -0.57
CA ASN A 22 -20.03 1.74 0.07
C ASN A 22 -20.91 2.97 -0.22
N ASP A 23 -21.30 3.20 -1.47
CA ASP A 23 -22.21 4.32 -1.82
C ASP A 23 -23.56 4.23 -1.12
N ILE A 24 -24.18 3.05 -1.09
CA ILE A 24 -25.43 2.83 -0.36
C ILE A 24 -25.22 3.14 1.13
N ALA A 25 -24.09 2.73 1.69
CA ALA A 25 -23.75 3.03 3.07
C ALA A 25 -23.55 4.53 3.32
N ASP A 26 -22.94 5.25 2.38
CA ASP A 26 -22.76 6.70 2.46
C ASP A 26 -24.11 7.42 2.38
N TYR A 27 -24.93 7.08 1.37
CA TYR A 27 -26.26 7.66 1.15
C TYR A 27 -27.19 7.52 2.36
N TYR A 28 -27.24 6.32 2.97
CA TYR A 28 -28.05 6.06 4.16
C TYR A 28 -27.31 6.31 5.49
N ASN A 29 -26.08 6.82 5.45
CA ASN A 29 -25.23 7.09 6.62
C ASN A 29 -25.01 5.87 7.54
N ILE A 30 -24.84 4.69 6.95
CA ILE A 30 -24.58 3.42 7.65
C ILE A 30 -23.08 3.23 7.85
N LYS A 31 -22.50 3.96 8.82
CA LYS A 31 -21.04 4.02 9.09
C LYS A 31 -20.35 2.65 9.18
N LYS A 32 -21.00 1.65 9.80
CA LYS A 32 -20.44 0.30 9.94
C LYS A 32 -20.27 -0.40 8.59
N LEU A 33 -21.23 -0.20 7.68
CA LEU A 33 -21.19 -0.79 6.34
C LEU A 33 -20.14 -0.08 5.48
N ALA A 34 -20.07 1.26 5.53
CA ALA A 34 -19.04 2.03 4.83
C ALA A 34 -17.63 1.59 5.25
N LYS A 35 -17.38 1.47 6.57
CA LYS A 35 -16.09 0.94 7.08
C LYS A 35 -15.79 -0.47 6.59
N LEU A 36 -16.80 -1.35 6.57
CA LEU A 36 -16.64 -2.73 6.13
C LEU A 36 -16.34 -2.81 4.63
N SER A 37 -17.08 -2.10 3.79
CA SER A 37 -16.90 -2.09 2.34
C SER A 37 -15.55 -1.47 1.96
N THR A 38 -15.18 -0.33 2.55
CA THR A 38 -13.86 0.30 2.35
C THR A 38 -12.73 -0.64 2.77
N GLY A 39 -12.86 -1.33 3.91
CA GLY A 39 -11.87 -2.33 4.33
C GLY A 39 -11.77 -3.53 3.39
N LYS A 40 -12.86 -3.96 2.75
CA LYS A 40 -12.82 -5.03 1.74
C LYS A 40 -12.13 -4.55 0.46
N ILE A 41 -12.38 -3.31 0.03
CA ILE A 41 -11.71 -2.72 -1.12
C ILE A 41 -10.21 -2.58 -0.84
N ASP A 42 -9.82 -2.11 0.35
CA ASP A 42 -8.40 -2.02 0.76
C ASP A 42 -7.67 -3.36 0.63
N LEU A 43 -8.30 -4.42 1.14
CA LEU A 43 -7.72 -5.76 1.10
C LEU A 43 -7.53 -6.26 -0.34
N ILE A 44 -8.51 -6.00 -1.21
CA ILE A 44 -8.40 -6.35 -2.63
C ILE A 44 -7.28 -5.54 -3.28
N LEU A 45 -7.22 -4.24 -3.02
CA LEU A 45 -6.21 -3.32 -3.56
C LEU A 45 -4.78 -3.54 -3.02
N LYS A 46 -4.61 -4.31 -1.94
CA LYS A 46 -3.30 -4.63 -1.36
C LYS A 46 -2.80 -6.05 -1.67
N LYS A 47 -3.69 -7.04 -1.78
CA LYS A 47 -3.30 -8.45 -1.84
C LYS A 47 -3.34 -9.09 -3.23
N GLU A 48 -4.24 -8.67 -4.11
CA GLU A 48 -4.58 -9.42 -5.33
C GLU A 48 -4.94 -8.50 -6.50
N VAL A 49 -4.13 -7.48 -6.77
CA VAL A 49 -4.51 -6.48 -7.78
C VAL A 49 -4.08 -6.90 -9.18
N ASP A 50 -5.09 -7.21 -9.97
CA ASP A 50 -5.11 -6.90 -11.40
C ASP A 50 -5.27 -5.38 -11.55
N PHE A 51 -4.18 -4.64 -11.83
CA PHE A 51 -4.18 -3.17 -11.90
C PHE A 51 -5.12 -2.62 -12.99
N PHE A 52 -5.56 -3.48 -13.92
CA PHE A 52 -6.60 -3.15 -14.91
C PHE A 52 -7.96 -2.85 -14.28
N ILE A 53 -8.18 -3.10 -12.98
CA ILE A 53 -9.42 -2.73 -12.29
C ILE A 53 -9.47 -1.25 -11.88
N ILE A 54 -8.31 -0.59 -11.75
CA ILE A 54 -8.19 0.78 -11.23
C ILE A 54 -9.00 1.80 -12.04
N PRO A 55 -8.98 1.81 -13.39
CA PRO A 55 -9.82 2.70 -14.19
C PRO A 55 -11.30 2.61 -13.82
N ARG A 56 -11.82 1.38 -13.73
CA ARG A 56 -13.23 1.14 -13.44
C ARG A 56 -13.61 1.54 -12.02
N ILE A 57 -12.68 1.43 -11.07
CA ILE A 57 -12.88 1.90 -9.70
C ILE A 57 -12.98 3.43 -9.67
N ILE A 58 -12.13 4.11 -10.44
CA ILE A 58 -12.13 5.57 -10.57
C ILE A 58 -13.44 6.04 -11.21
N ASP A 59 -13.89 5.40 -12.29
CA ASP A 59 -15.17 5.73 -12.94
C ASP A 59 -16.37 5.61 -11.96
N GLU A 60 -16.44 4.52 -11.19
CA GLU A 60 -17.52 4.32 -10.21
C GLU A 60 -17.39 5.31 -9.03
N MET A 61 -16.16 5.67 -8.63
CA MET A 61 -15.93 6.68 -7.59
C MET A 61 -16.41 8.08 -8.04
N SER A 62 -16.06 8.50 -9.26
CA SER A 62 -16.42 9.81 -9.82
C SER A 62 -17.94 9.99 -9.98
N THR A 63 -18.67 8.90 -10.23
CA THR A 63 -20.12 8.98 -10.51
C THR A 63 -21.00 9.07 -9.26
N SER A 64 -20.54 8.59 -8.10
CA SER A 64 -21.49 8.27 -7.03
C SER A 64 -20.93 8.43 -5.61
N ASN A 65 -19.61 8.61 -5.44
CA ASN A 65 -18.99 8.46 -4.12
C ASN A 65 -18.44 9.76 -3.51
N ARG A 66 -18.90 10.08 -2.29
CA ARG A 66 -18.40 11.20 -1.47
C ARG A 66 -17.49 10.76 -0.31
N ASP A 67 -17.22 9.47 -0.15
CA ASP A 67 -16.37 8.90 0.89
C ASP A 67 -14.90 9.30 0.66
N ALA A 68 -14.44 10.30 1.42
CA ALA A 68 -13.07 10.79 1.37
C ALA A 68 -12.04 9.71 1.76
N VAL A 69 -12.40 8.76 2.61
CA VAL A 69 -11.50 7.66 3.01
C VAL A 69 -11.31 6.71 1.84
N LEU A 70 -12.40 6.38 1.13
CA LEU A 70 -12.32 5.55 -0.05
C LEU A 70 -11.58 6.24 -1.20
N ARG A 71 -11.81 7.55 -1.43
CA ARG A 71 -11.05 8.34 -2.39
C ARG A 71 -9.55 8.27 -2.11
N SER A 72 -9.14 8.59 -0.87
CA SER A 72 -7.74 8.54 -0.46
C SER A 72 -7.11 7.14 -0.66
N LEU A 73 -7.87 6.09 -0.38
CA LEU A 73 -7.43 4.71 -0.60
C LEU A 73 -7.23 4.37 -2.08
N ILE A 74 -8.14 4.82 -2.96
CA ILE A 74 -8.04 4.63 -4.41
C ILE A 74 -6.85 5.42 -4.95
N VAL A 75 -6.71 6.69 -4.56
CA VAL A 75 -5.55 7.54 -4.92
C VAL A 75 -4.23 6.87 -4.52
N SER A 76 -4.13 6.38 -3.28
CA SER A 76 -2.95 5.67 -2.80
C SER A 76 -2.67 4.38 -3.59
N ALA A 77 -3.71 3.65 -4.00
CA ALA A 77 -3.56 2.46 -4.83
C ALA A 77 -3.11 2.83 -6.26
N THR A 78 -3.68 3.87 -6.86
CA THR A 78 -3.27 4.36 -8.19
C THR A 78 -1.81 4.81 -8.18
N ALA A 79 -1.39 5.59 -7.18
CA ALA A 79 0.00 5.99 -7.01
C ALA A 79 0.95 4.80 -6.80
N ARG A 80 0.48 3.74 -6.12
CA ARG A 80 1.26 2.50 -5.92
C ARG A 80 1.55 1.77 -7.23
N TYR A 81 0.59 1.76 -8.15
CA TYR A 81 0.64 1.03 -9.42
C TYR A 81 0.86 1.95 -10.63
N ILE A 82 1.36 3.17 -10.40
CA ILE A 82 1.48 4.18 -11.46
C ILE A 82 2.44 3.75 -12.58
N GLU A 83 3.49 2.99 -12.24
CA GLU A 83 4.46 2.45 -13.20
C GLU A 83 3.79 1.42 -14.12
N GLU A 84 3.01 0.50 -13.58
CA GLU A 84 2.28 -0.51 -14.35
C GLU A 84 1.18 0.14 -15.20
N LEU A 85 0.45 1.11 -14.66
CA LEU A 85 -0.61 1.84 -15.37
C LEU A 85 -0.08 2.67 -16.55
N THR A 86 1.09 3.28 -16.39
CA THR A 86 1.75 4.05 -17.46
C THR A 86 2.38 3.12 -18.50
N SER A 87 3.06 2.06 -18.07
CA SER A 87 3.68 1.07 -18.97
C SER A 87 2.66 0.32 -19.82
N SER A 88 1.46 0.08 -19.27
CA SER A 88 0.35 -0.59 -19.96
C SER A 88 -0.53 0.36 -20.78
N GLN A 89 -0.23 1.67 -20.81
CA GLN A 89 -1.02 2.68 -21.51
C GLN A 89 -2.49 2.74 -21.08
N VAL A 90 -2.78 2.33 -19.84
CA VAL A 90 -4.13 2.36 -19.25
C VAL A 90 -4.44 3.73 -18.66
N LEU A 91 -3.43 4.39 -18.08
CA LEU A 91 -3.62 5.70 -17.42
C LEU A 91 -4.27 6.77 -18.32
N PRO A 92 -3.92 6.90 -19.61
CA PRO A 92 -4.55 7.88 -20.50
C PRO A 92 -6.02 7.59 -20.82
N THR A 93 -6.51 6.37 -20.58
CA THR A 93 -7.91 6.02 -20.84
C THR A 93 -8.82 6.32 -19.65
N ILE A 94 -8.26 6.79 -18.53
CA ILE A 94 -9.02 7.12 -17.32
C ILE A 94 -9.44 8.59 -17.41
N ASP A 95 -10.74 8.85 -17.33
CA ASP A 95 -11.26 10.21 -17.20
C ASP A 95 -11.13 10.65 -15.75
N LEU A 96 -10.02 11.35 -15.46
CA LEU A 96 -9.71 11.82 -14.12
C LEU A 96 -10.16 13.27 -13.94
N GLU A 97 -10.92 13.51 -12.89
CA GLU A 97 -11.15 14.87 -12.43
C GLU A 97 -9.82 15.54 -12.05
N HIS A 98 -9.73 16.86 -12.29
CA HIS A 98 -8.52 17.64 -12.02
C HIS A 98 -8.04 17.48 -10.58
N HIS A 99 -8.97 17.49 -9.61
CA HIS A 99 -8.62 17.36 -8.19
C HIS A 99 -8.02 15.97 -7.88
N VAL A 100 -8.59 14.89 -8.42
CA VAL A 100 -8.08 13.52 -8.25
C VAL A 100 -6.71 13.37 -8.90
N THR A 101 -6.49 14.03 -10.04
CA THR A 101 -5.18 14.04 -10.71
C THR A 101 -4.10 14.66 -9.81
N ILE A 102 -4.41 15.79 -9.16
CA ILE A 102 -3.51 16.44 -8.21
C ILE A 102 -3.25 15.52 -7.00
N GLU A 103 -4.30 14.92 -6.43
CA GLU A 103 -4.16 13.98 -5.30
C GLU A 103 -3.28 12.76 -5.66
N ILE A 104 -3.40 12.23 -6.88
CA ILE A 104 -2.53 11.14 -7.38
C ILE A 104 -1.08 11.61 -7.49
N LEU A 105 -0.84 12.81 -8.02
CA LEU A 105 0.51 13.38 -8.12
C LEU A 105 1.16 13.59 -6.74
N GLU A 106 0.40 14.11 -5.78
CA GLU A 106 0.84 14.27 -4.39
C GLU A 106 1.17 12.91 -3.76
N ALA A 107 0.29 11.91 -3.90
CA ALA A 107 0.51 10.56 -3.40
C ALA A 107 1.72 9.87 -4.05
N CYS A 108 1.98 10.13 -5.34
CA CYS A 108 3.20 9.69 -6.01
C CYS A 108 4.45 10.35 -5.40
N GLY A 109 4.41 11.66 -5.14
CA GLY A 109 5.48 12.40 -4.48
C GLY A 109 5.82 11.85 -3.09
N GLU A 110 4.79 11.62 -2.27
CA GLU A 110 4.94 11.00 -0.95
C GLU A 110 5.57 9.60 -1.04
N ARG A 111 5.11 8.77 -1.99
CA ARG A 111 5.66 7.43 -2.21
C ARG A 111 7.13 7.48 -2.63
N ILE A 112 7.51 8.40 -3.52
CA ILE A 112 8.91 8.59 -3.92
C ILE A 112 9.76 8.94 -2.71
N GLN A 113 9.29 9.88 -1.86
CA GLN A 113 10.01 10.25 -0.65
C GLN A 113 10.16 9.08 0.33
N GLN A 114 9.12 8.26 0.50
CA GLN A 114 9.17 7.04 1.31
C GLN A 114 10.19 6.02 0.78
N LEU A 115 10.27 5.84 -0.54
CA LEU A 115 11.25 4.97 -1.18
C LEU A 115 12.68 5.49 -0.99
N ILE A 116 12.91 6.79 -1.18
CA ILE A 116 14.21 7.44 -0.93
C ILE A 116 14.65 7.22 0.52
N ASN A 117 13.76 7.47 1.48
CA ASN A 117 14.05 7.27 2.91
C ASN A 117 14.35 5.81 3.22
N THR A 118 13.64 4.87 2.60
CA THR A 118 13.87 3.42 2.77
C THR A 118 15.27 3.03 2.28
N VAL A 119 15.67 3.51 1.10
CA VAL A 119 17.01 3.25 0.55
C VAL A 119 18.10 3.85 1.45
N ALA A 120 17.92 5.08 1.94
CA ALA A 120 18.85 5.71 2.86
C ALA A 120 19.01 4.90 4.17
N ASN A 121 17.90 4.43 4.74
CA ASN A 121 17.91 3.60 5.94
C ASN A 121 18.63 2.25 5.71
N ILE A 122 18.45 1.63 4.56
CA ILE A 122 19.15 0.38 4.19
C ILE A 122 20.65 0.63 4.06
N ASN A 123 21.06 1.71 3.40
CA ASN A 123 22.48 2.04 3.25
C ASN A 123 23.15 2.29 4.60
N ASN A 124 22.51 3.04 5.49
CA ASN A 124 23.00 3.27 6.86
C ASN A 124 23.14 1.95 7.63
N ALA A 125 22.16 1.05 7.52
CA ALA A 125 22.24 -0.26 8.16
C ALA A 125 23.40 -1.10 7.58
N MET A 126 23.59 -1.10 6.26
CA MET A 126 24.69 -1.80 5.61
C MET A 126 26.07 -1.26 6.02
N GLU A 127 26.21 0.05 6.18
CA GLU A 127 27.45 0.65 6.71
C GLU A 127 27.71 0.27 8.16
N LEU A 128 26.68 0.28 9.01
CA LEU A 128 26.79 -0.18 10.39
C LEU A 128 27.24 -1.64 10.45
N LEU A 129 26.67 -2.51 9.61
CA LEU A 129 27.05 -3.92 9.52
C LEU A 129 28.51 -4.09 9.09
N LYS A 130 28.98 -3.34 8.08
CA LYS A 130 30.37 -3.40 7.60
C LYS A 130 31.38 -3.01 8.68
N ASN A 131 31.03 -2.02 9.52
CA ASN A 131 31.93 -1.46 10.51
C ASN A 131 31.83 -2.13 11.90
N THR A 132 30.83 -2.99 12.12
CA THR A 132 30.60 -3.63 13.42
C THR A 132 31.16 -5.04 13.44
N GLN A 133 32.36 -5.22 13.99
CA GLN A 133 32.97 -6.56 14.15
C GLN A 133 32.46 -7.29 15.40
N LYS A 134 32.04 -6.55 16.44
CA LYS A 134 31.60 -7.10 17.72
C LYS A 134 30.38 -6.35 18.24
N CYS A 135 29.52 -7.06 18.97
CA CYS A 135 28.39 -6.43 19.64
C CYS A 135 28.86 -5.46 20.73
N ARG A 136 28.36 -4.22 20.73
CA ARG A 136 28.65 -3.20 21.74
C ARG A 136 28.28 -3.59 23.17
N ASN A 137 27.35 -4.54 23.34
CA ASN A 137 26.86 -4.97 24.65
C ASN A 137 27.56 -6.25 25.13
N CYS A 138 27.53 -7.33 24.34
CA CYS A 138 28.10 -8.62 24.77
C CYS A 138 29.53 -8.87 24.28
N THR A 139 30.09 -7.98 23.45
CA THR A 139 31.46 -8.05 22.89
C THR A 139 31.80 -9.29 22.03
N LYS A 140 30.84 -10.19 21.82
CA LYS A 140 30.97 -11.34 20.92
C LYS A 140 31.02 -10.88 19.46
N GLU A 141 31.56 -11.73 18.59
CA GLU A 141 31.52 -11.56 17.14
C GLU A 141 30.10 -11.19 16.69
N PHE A 142 30.01 -10.22 15.79
CA PHE A 142 28.74 -9.59 15.45
C PHE A 142 27.87 -10.49 14.57
N GLY A 143 27.19 -11.44 15.19
CA GLY A 143 25.98 -12.06 14.64
C GLY A 143 24.77 -11.16 14.90
N CYS A 144 24.02 -10.83 13.86
CA CYS A 144 22.81 -10.02 13.96
C CYS A 144 21.66 -10.57 13.12
N TYR A 145 20.45 -10.14 13.43
CA TYR A 145 19.26 -10.41 12.62
C TYR A 145 18.34 -9.18 12.60
N LEU A 146 17.52 -9.07 11.56
CA LEU A 146 16.46 -8.08 11.48
C LEU A 146 15.22 -8.65 12.20
N GLN A 147 14.81 -7.99 13.28
CA GLN A 147 13.54 -8.31 13.92
C GLN A 147 12.41 -7.71 13.07
N GLU A 148 11.45 -8.54 12.66
CA GLU A 148 10.23 -8.10 12.00
C GLU A 148 9.39 -7.20 12.92
N PRO A 149 8.68 -6.21 12.37
CA PRO A 149 7.76 -5.39 13.15
C PRO A 149 6.72 -6.25 13.87
N SER A 150 6.50 -5.92 15.14
CA SER A 150 5.27 -6.32 15.79
C SER A 150 4.13 -5.49 15.19
N PHE A 151 3.07 -6.14 14.70
CA PHE A 151 1.90 -5.47 14.10
C PHE A 151 1.43 -4.29 14.97
N GLY A 152 1.52 -3.06 14.47
CA GLY A 152 0.88 -1.89 15.09
C GLY A 152 1.72 -0.61 15.26
N SER A 153 3.02 -0.60 14.99
CA SER A 153 3.83 0.63 15.10
C SER A 153 3.86 1.40 13.77
N GLY A 154 3.13 2.52 13.75
CA GLY A 154 3.20 3.54 12.69
C GLY A 154 4.55 4.25 12.64
N GLU A 155 4.82 4.80 11.45
CA GLU A 155 5.94 5.67 11.05
C GLU A 155 7.33 5.35 11.60
N GLY A 156 8.09 4.60 10.80
CA GLY A 156 9.50 4.26 11.00
C GLY A 156 9.84 3.01 10.19
N SER A 157 11.12 2.78 9.87
CA SER A 157 11.50 1.49 9.30
C SER A 157 11.11 0.39 10.30
N PRO A 158 10.26 -0.56 9.92
CA PRO A 158 9.58 -1.41 10.88
C PRO A 158 10.50 -2.54 11.40
N TYR A 159 11.74 -2.59 10.90
CA TYR A 159 12.75 -3.59 11.22
C TYR A 159 13.78 -3.02 12.19
N VAL A 160 14.07 -3.78 13.24
CA VAL A 160 15.11 -3.43 14.22
C VAL A 160 16.26 -4.42 14.09
N LEU A 161 17.48 -3.90 13.89
CA LEU A 161 18.68 -4.73 13.89
C LEU A 161 19.03 -5.13 15.33
N ARG A 162 19.19 -6.43 15.59
CA ARG A 162 19.52 -6.96 16.92
C ARG A 162 20.71 -7.90 16.89
N CYS A 163 21.49 -7.89 17.97
CA CYS A 163 22.52 -8.89 18.20
C CYS A 163 21.89 -10.27 18.49
N SER A 164 22.35 -11.33 17.84
CA SER A 164 21.88 -12.70 18.06
C SER A 164 22.23 -13.24 19.45
N GLY A 165 23.33 -12.77 20.04
CA GLY A 165 23.82 -13.27 21.32
C GLY A 165 23.18 -12.62 22.56
N CYS A 166 22.75 -11.35 22.47
CA CYS A 166 22.20 -10.63 23.63
C CYS A 166 20.95 -9.79 23.35
N LEU A 167 20.43 -9.84 22.11
CA LEU A 167 19.19 -9.18 21.69
C LEU A 167 19.18 -7.65 21.79
N CYS A 168 20.31 -7.02 22.13
CA CYS A 168 20.40 -5.57 22.18
C CYS A 168 20.21 -4.97 20.78
N ARG A 169 19.60 -3.77 20.74
CA ARG A 169 19.38 -3.01 19.52
C ARG A 169 20.68 -2.42 19.01
N HIS A 170 20.86 -2.46 17.69
CA HIS A 170 21.93 -1.81 16.95
C HIS A 170 21.34 -0.81 15.96
#